data_AF-A0A7W0XPX8-F1
#
_entry.id   AF-A0A7W0XPX8-F1
#
_cell.length_a   1.000
_cell.length_b   1.000
_cell.length_c   1.000
_cell.angle_alpha   90.00
_cell.angle_beta   90.00
_cell.angle_gamma   90.00
#
_symmetry.space_group_name_H-M   'P 1'
#
loop_
_entity.id
_entity.type
_entity.pdbx_description
1 polymer ?
#
loop_
_entity_poly.entity_id
_entity_poly.type
_entity_poly.pdbx_seq_one_letter_code
_entity_poly.pdbx_strand_id
1 'polypeptide(L)'
;MYLGRIVEEGPTADVFASPCHRYTAALLSANPVPDPDARRVPLDIEGDMPSLFNRPPGCEFHPRCRFALEQCAAMFPAPASLTAGHQFACHNPGCGR
;
A
#
# COMPACT_ATOMS: atom_id res chain seq x y z
N MET A 1 7.14 -2.54 3.41
CA MET A 1 8.14 -2.30 2.35
C MET A 1 7.66 -2.87 1.02
N TYR A 2 7.95 -2.22 -0.12
CA TYR A 2 7.73 -2.74 -1.47
C TYR A 2 8.94 -2.42 -2.36
N LEU A 3 9.50 -3.43 -3.04
CA LEU A 3 10.73 -3.33 -3.86
C LEU A 3 11.87 -2.51 -3.22
N GLY A 4 12.07 -2.63 -1.90
CA GLY A 4 13.16 -1.95 -1.19
C GLY A 4 12.85 -0.53 -0.70
N ARG A 5 11.63 -0.02 -0.89
CA ARG A 5 11.18 1.24 -0.27
C ARG A 5 10.23 0.99 0.90
N ILE A 6 10.43 1.69 2.00
CA ILE A 6 9.46 1.76 3.09
C ILE A 6 8.28 2.58 2.57
N VAL A 7 7.12 1.94 2.45
CA VAL A 7 5.89 2.54 1.95
C VAL A 7 4.90 2.87 3.07
N GLU A 8 5.05 2.20 4.21
CA GLU A 8 4.25 2.38 5.41
C GLU A 8 4.94 1.71 6.60
N GLU A 9 4.90 2.37 7.74
CA GLU A 9 5.44 1.90 9.03
C GLU A 9 4.63 2.51 10.19
N GLY A 10 4.51 1.76 11.29
CA GLY A 10 3.90 2.25 12.51
C GLY A 10 3.54 1.15 13.50
N PRO A 11 2.84 1.49 14.59
CA PRO A 11 2.37 0.51 15.55
C PRO A 11 1.53 -0.57 14.86
N THR A 12 1.73 -1.84 15.22
CA THR A 12 1.02 -2.97 14.59
C THR A 12 -0.50 -2.78 14.61
N ALA A 13 -1.06 -2.34 15.74
CA ALA A 13 -2.49 -2.11 15.85
C ALA A 13 -3.00 -1.06 14.85
N ASP A 14 -2.27 0.04 14.67
CA ASP A 14 -2.66 1.15 13.80
C ASP A 14 -2.58 0.77 12.32
N VAL A 15 -1.49 0.10 11.91
CA VAL A 15 -1.32 -0.36 10.52
C VAL A 15 -2.37 -1.41 10.15
N PHE A 16 -2.73 -2.30 11.08
CA PHE A 16 -3.79 -3.29 10.84
C PHE A 16 -5.19 -2.68 10.80
N ALA A 17 -5.47 -1.69 11.66
CA ALA A 17 -6.78 -1.05 11.75
C ALA A 17 -7.03 -0.06 10.62
N SER A 18 -6.01 0.69 10.21
CA SER A 18 -6.15 1.81 9.25
C SER A 18 -4.96 1.88 8.28
N PRO A 19 -4.72 0.86 7.45
CA PRO A 19 -3.61 0.88 6.49
C PRO A 19 -3.78 2.03 5.48
N CYS A 20 -2.78 2.90 5.42
CA CYS A 20 -2.78 4.09 4.58
C CYS A 20 -2.31 3.80 3.16
N HIS A 21 -1.24 3.03 2.99
CA HIS A 21 -0.69 2.72 1.68
C HIS A 21 -1.50 1.60 1.01
N ARG A 22 -1.86 1.77 -0.26
CA ARG A 22 -2.74 0.84 -0.99
C ARG A 22 -2.17 -0.57 -1.10
N TYR A 23 -0.85 -0.72 -1.17
CA TYR A 23 -0.18 -2.02 -1.08
C TYR A 23 -0.38 -2.68 0.29
N THR A 24 -0.22 -1.96 1.39
CA THR A 24 -0.43 -2.49 2.75
C THR A 24 -1.88 -2.93 2.93
N ALA A 25 -2.84 -2.11 2.50
CA ALA A 25 -4.26 -2.46 2.53
C ALA A 25 -4.54 -3.76 1.75
N ALA A 26 -3.94 -3.90 0.57
CA ALA A 26 -4.10 -5.11 -0.23
C ALA A 26 -3.47 -6.35 0.43
N LEU A 27 -2.26 -6.24 0.98
CA LEU A 27 -1.63 -7.31 1.77
C LEU A 27 -2.52 -7.77 2.92
N LEU A 28 -3.03 -6.83 3.72
CA LEU A 28 -3.86 -7.14 4.88
C LEU A 28 -5.21 -7.75 4.49
N SER A 29 -5.76 -7.36 3.34
CA SER A 29 -7.00 -7.95 2.81
C SER A 29 -6.83 -9.40 2.34
N ALA A 30 -5.61 -9.79 1.96
CA ALA A 30 -5.28 -11.14 1.52
C ALA A 30 -5.00 -12.11 2.68
N ASN A 31 -4.94 -11.62 3.94
CA ASN A 31 -4.76 -12.48 5.10
C ASN A 31 -6.01 -13.35 5.33
N PRO A 32 -5.86 -14.69 5.34
CA PRO A 32 -6.98 -15.59 5.59
C PRO A 32 -7.47 -15.41 7.03
N VAL A 33 -8.79 -15.39 7.20
CA VAL A 33 -9.41 -15.45 8.52
C VAL A 33 -9.58 -16.94 8.86
N PRO A 34 -9.15 -17.39 10.05
CA PRO A 34 -9.31 -18.77 10.50
C PRO A 34 -10.76 -19.01 10.98
N ASP A 35 -11.71 -18.70 10.12
CA ASP A 35 -13.14 -18.90 10.31
C ASP A 35 -13.71 -19.32 8.93
N PRO A 36 -14.25 -20.55 8.81
CA PRO A 36 -14.78 -21.06 7.53
C PRO A 36 -15.97 -20.26 7.00
N ASP A 37 -16.69 -19.52 7.86
CA ASP A 37 -17.85 -18.71 7.47
C ASP A 37 -17.46 -17.25 7.18
N ALA A 38 -16.23 -16.84 7.51
CA ALA A 38 -15.75 -15.49 7.28
C ALA A 38 -15.53 -15.23 5.78
N ARG A 39 -16.34 -14.32 5.22
CA ARG A 39 -16.14 -13.80 3.87
C ARG A 39 -15.35 -12.49 3.90
N ARG A 40 -14.07 -12.55 3.54
CA ARG A 40 -13.32 -11.36 3.11
C ARG A 40 -13.14 -11.43 1.60
N VAL A 41 -13.47 -10.34 0.92
CA VAL A 41 -13.10 -10.15 -0.50
C VAL A 41 -11.75 -9.45 -0.51
N PRO A 42 -10.67 -10.10 -0.98
CA PRO A 42 -9.37 -9.46 -1.09
C PRO A 42 -9.45 -8.25 -2.02
N LEU A 43 -8.66 -7.22 -1.73
CA LEU A 43 -8.39 -6.19 -2.72
C LEU A 43 -7.51 -6.79 -3.80
N ASP A 44 -8.04 -6.95 -5.00
CA ASP A 44 -7.27 -7.47 -6.13
C ASP A 44 -6.07 -6.57 -6.44
N ILE A 45 -4.89 -7.20 -6.51
CA ILE A 45 -3.68 -6.59 -7.04
C ILE A 45 -3.45 -7.14 -8.43
N GLU A 46 -3.83 -6.35 -9.42
CA GLU A 46 -3.66 -6.71 -10.83
C GLU A 46 -2.23 -6.43 -11.32
N GLY A 47 -1.87 -7.05 -12.44
CA GLY A 47 -0.60 -6.86 -13.13
C GLY A 47 0.60 -7.55 -12.47
N ASP A 48 1.68 -7.65 -13.24
CA ASP A 48 2.92 -8.29 -12.85
C ASP A 48 3.80 -7.40 -11.97
N MET A 49 4.68 -8.03 -11.20
CA MET A 49 5.69 -7.33 -10.41
C MET A 49 6.63 -6.52 -11.33
N PRO A 50 6.88 -5.23 -11.05
CA PRO A 50 7.83 -4.45 -11.84
C PRO A 50 9.25 -5.03 -11.76
N SER A 51 10.00 -4.90 -12.84
CA SER A 51 11.41 -5.30 -12.88
C SER A 51 12.26 -4.48 -11.91
N LEU A 52 13.14 -5.16 -11.18
CA LEU A 52 14.13 -4.52 -10.32
C LEU A 52 15.21 -3.75 -11.12
N PHE A 53 15.43 -4.13 -12.39
CA PHE A 53 16.39 -3.48 -13.29
C PHE A 53 15.78 -2.23 -13.95
N ASN A 54 14.48 -2.26 -14.24
CA ASN A 54 13.74 -1.18 -14.88
C ASN A 54 12.71 -0.59 -13.92
N ARG A 55 13.19 -0.01 -12.81
CA ARG A 55 12.31 0.57 -11.79
C ARG A 55 11.61 1.83 -12.29
N PRO A 56 10.30 1.99 -12.02
CA PRO A 56 9.63 3.27 -12.21
C PRO A 56 10.31 4.38 -11.40
N PRO A 57 10.39 5.62 -11.92
CA PRO A 57 10.97 6.73 -11.16
C PRO A 57 10.08 7.15 -9.97
N GLY A 58 8.76 6.98 -10.11
CA GLY A 58 7.78 7.25 -9.06
C GLY A 58 7.59 6.12 -8.04
N CYS A 59 6.34 5.90 -7.63
CA CYS A 59 5.92 4.82 -6.75
C CYS A 59 5.97 3.47 -7.47
N GLU A 60 6.81 2.53 -7.03
CA GLU A 60 6.98 1.23 -7.68
C GLU A 60 5.70 0.39 -7.73
N PHE A 61 4.73 0.68 -6.86
CA PHE A 61 3.44 -0.02 -6.84
C PHE A 61 2.41 0.57 -7.83
N HIS A 62 2.69 1.74 -8.44
CA HIS A 62 1.72 2.41 -9.32
C HIS A 62 1.18 1.54 -10.47
N PRO A 63 1.95 0.62 -11.12
CA PRO A 63 1.44 -0.19 -12.22
C PRO A 63 0.38 -1.19 -11.78
N ARG A 64 0.36 -1.53 -10.48
CA ARG A 64 -0.52 -2.53 -9.87
C ARG A 64 -1.56 -1.91 -8.93
N CYS A 65 -1.52 -0.60 -8.76
CA CYS A 65 -2.38 0.13 -7.84
C CYS A 65 -3.61 0.65 -8.59
N ARG A 66 -4.79 0.08 -8.32
CA ARG A 66 -6.08 0.56 -8.86
C ARG A 66 -6.45 2.01 -8.49
N PHE A 67 -5.72 2.61 -7.55
CA PHE A 67 -5.90 3.98 -7.06
C PHE A 67 -4.75 4.92 -7.48
N ALA A 68 -3.89 4.48 -8.40
CA ALA A 68 -2.77 5.28 -8.89
C ALA A 68 -3.26 6.59 -9.54
N LEU A 69 -2.59 7.68 -9.21
CA LEU A 69 -2.69 8.96 -9.89
C LEU A 69 -1.55 9.07 -10.92
N GLU A 70 -1.67 9.98 -11.88
CA GLU A 70 -0.61 10.22 -12.88
C GLU A 70 0.75 10.53 -12.24
N GLN A 71 0.76 11.35 -11.19
CA GLN A 71 1.97 11.69 -10.41
C GLN A 71 2.65 10.47 -9.76
N CYS A 72 1.93 9.37 -9.53
CA CYS A 72 2.51 8.15 -8.97
C CYS A 72 3.54 7.52 -9.92
N ALA A 73 3.41 7.70 -11.23
CA ALA A 73 4.39 7.22 -12.20
C ALA A 73 5.64 8.13 -12.24
N ALA A 74 5.44 9.43 -12.06
CA ALA A 74 6.48 10.44 -12.23
C ALA A 74 7.35 10.66 -10.98
N MET A 75 6.77 10.62 -9.76
CA MET A 75 7.48 10.98 -8.54
C MET A 75 7.10 10.11 -7.34
N PHE A 76 8.09 9.78 -6.52
CA PHE A 76 7.85 9.10 -5.25
C PHE A 76 7.24 10.08 -4.24
N PRO A 77 6.17 9.71 -3.51
CA PRO A 77 5.55 10.59 -2.51
C PRO A 77 6.49 10.88 -1.34
N ALA A 78 6.43 12.10 -0.82
CA ALA A 78 7.03 12.41 0.47
C ALA A 78 6.32 11.62 1.59
N PRO A 79 7.04 11.22 2.65
CA PRO A 79 6.41 10.61 3.82
C PRO A 79 5.38 11.55 4.45
N ALA A 80 4.22 11.01 4.80
CA ALA A 80 3.15 11.65 5.55
C ALA A 80 2.86 10.83 6.81
N SER A 81 2.19 11.42 7.80
CA SER A 81 1.81 10.73 9.04
C SER A 81 0.31 10.79 9.25
N LEU A 82 -0.28 9.68 9.70
CA LEU A 82 -1.68 9.64 10.16
C LEU A 82 -1.78 10.00 11.66
N THR A 83 -0.92 9.40 12.47
CA THR A 83 -0.77 9.64 13.91
C THR A 83 0.71 9.78 14.26
N ALA A 84 1.02 10.09 15.52
CA ALA A 84 2.39 10.02 16.01
C ALA A 84 2.91 8.57 15.93
N GLY A 85 3.80 8.33 14.97
CA GLY A 85 4.43 7.03 14.76
C GLY A 85 3.85 6.18 13.62
N HIS A 86 2.75 6.60 12.98
CA HIS A 86 2.22 5.92 11.78
C HIS A 86 2.51 6.74 10.53
N GLN A 87 3.56 6.36 9.80
CA GLN A 87 4.03 7.03 8.59
C GLN A 87 3.74 6.21 7.34
N PHE A 88 3.51 6.88 6.22
CA PHE A 88 3.28 6.26 4.92
C PHE A 88 3.74 7.16 3.77
N ALA A 89 4.03 6.56 2.63
CA ALA A 89 4.44 7.27 1.41
C ALA A 89 3.45 6.96 0.28
N CYS A 90 2.34 7.71 0.21
CA CYS A 90 1.28 7.50 -0.78
C CYS A 90 0.66 8.83 -1.25
N HIS A 91 0.53 9.02 -2.57
CA HIS A 91 -0.16 10.19 -3.13
C HIS A 91 -1.70 10.10 -3.01
N ASN A 92 -2.25 8.90 -2.86
CA ASN A 92 -3.70 8.67 -2.75
C ASN A 92 -4.00 7.65 -1.62
N PRO A 93 -3.81 8.04 -0.35
CA PRO A 93 -3.93 7.14 0.79
C PRO A 93 -5.37 6.65 0.98
N GLY A 94 -5.50 5.46 1.57
CA GLY A 94 -6.78 4.84 1.91
C GLY A 94 -7.29 5.14 3.32
N CYS A 95 -6.45 5.68 4.19
CA CYS A 95 -6.79 6.00 5.58
C CYS A 95 -7.34 7.43 5.74
N GLY A 96 -7.98 7.68 6.90
CA GLY A 96 -8.46 9.01 7.28
C GLY A 96 -9.69 9.51 6.51
N ARG A 97 -10.48 8.60 5.93
CA ARG A 97 -11.77 8.88 5.30
C ARG A 97 -12.91 8.27 6.10
#